data_AF-A0A6C2UT25-F1
#
_entry.id   AF-A0A6C2UT25-F1
#
_cell.length_a   1.000
_cell.length_b   1.000
_cell.length_c   1.000
_cell.angle_alpha   90.00
_cell.angle_beta   90.00
_cell.angle_gamma   90.00
#
_symmetry.space_group_name_H-M   'P 1'
#
loop_
_entity.id
_entity.type
_entity.pdbx_description
1 polymer ?
#
loop_
_entity_poly.entity_id
_entity_poly.type
_entity_poly.pdbx_seq_one_letter_code
_entity_poly.pdbx_strand_id
1 'polypeptide(L)'
;MKMSFKFAIPFGRCCRSASLASRQVLSFKLLLLVAAMPALGSDYQLQTLEKANGMFRAATNSAMYAEAARQFEYLVTEEGVRNEQLFYTLGNNWFMAGDVGRAILNYRRAEQYLPNNADLKHNLSSALELRTDLIPEKEPHPLAAKLLGWHFKSSTALRWWLFAFVWMLFWGAWLWARHSTKKEAGITLAVTAVLSVVLLASLLTEYIQEKKATPGVITANEVLARKGDGDMYAPAFLEPLHSGSEFQTLEVRGPWRHIRLADGQTCWISSAAAESVALP
;
A
#
# COMPACT_ATOMS: atom_id res chain seq x y z
N MET A 1 6.23 82.49 29.15
CA MET A 1 6.17 83.78 28.43
C MET A 1 6.06 83.48 26.94
N LYS A 2 5.27 84.28 26.22
CA LYS A 2 4.66 84.06 24.88
C LYS A 2 5.63 84.15 23.68
N MET A 3 5.13 83.62 22.55
CA MET A 3 5.33 84.02 21.13
C MET A 3 6.65 83.61 20.45
N SER A 4 6.63 82.75 19.40
CA SER A 4 6.16 82.91 18.00
C SER A 4 7.21 83.55 17.09
N PHE A 5 7.63 82.86 16.02
CA PHE A 5 7.40 83.30 14.62
C PHE A 5 7.87 82.27 13.57
N LYS A 6 7.12 82.21 12.46
CA LYS A 6 7.32 81.45 11.21
C LYS A 6 8.38 82.10 10.30
N PHE A 7 8.90 81.35 9.31
CA PHE A 7 9.07 81.67 7.85
C PHE A 7 10.01 80.59 7.23
N ALA A 8 9.54 79.67 6.38
CA ALA A 8 9.46 79.71 4.89
C ALA A 8 10.67 79.11 4.13
N ILE A 9 10.37 78.00 3.42
CA ILE A 9 10.89 77.31 2.19
C ILE A 9 11.65 78.25 1.18
N PRO A 10 12.48 77.83 0.16
CA PRO A 10 12.56 76.50 -0.50
C PRO A 10 13.88 76.05 -1.22
N PHE A 11 13.76 74.90 -1.93
CA PHE A 11 14.52 74.36 -3.08
C PHE A 11 15.74 73.43 -2.88
N GLY A 12 15.64 72.26 -3.54
CA GLY A 12 16.77 71.38 -3.85
C GLY A 12 16.35 69.97 -4.26
N ARG A 13 15.68 69.80 -5.41
CA ARG A 13 15.50 68.48 -6.05
C ARG A 13 16.87 67.93 -6.43
N CYS A 14 17.17 66.68 -6.05
CA CYS A 14 18.12 65.86 -6.78
C CYS A 14 17.62 64.40 -6.82
N CYS A 15 17.47 63.91 -8.04
CA CYS A 15 17.03 62.56 -8.39
C CYS A 15 17.91 61.47 -7.77
N ARG A 16 17.30 60.40 -7.24
CA ARG A 16 17.84 59.02 -7.36
C ARG A 16 16.70 58.02 -7.50
N SER A 17 16.14 57.94 -8.71
CA SER A 17 15.39 56.78 -9.18
C SER A 17 16.36 55.64 -9.50
N ALA A 18 16.82 54.89 -8.50
CA ALA A 18 17.66 53.73 -8.72
C ALA A 18 17.56 52.74 -7.55
N SER A 19 16.48 51.95 -7.46
CA SER A 19 16.49 50.69 -6.68
C SER A 19 15.28 49.76 -6.91
N LEU A 20 14.23 50.17 -7.64
CA LEU A 20 13.08 49.30 -7.88
C LEU A 20 13.33 48.23 -8.95
N ALA A 21 14.14 48.53 -9.97
CA ALA A 21 14.44 47.56 -11.04
C ALA A 21 15.32 46.39 -10.57
N SER A 22 16.24 46.59 -9.61
CA SER A 22 17.13 45.52 -9.14
C SER A 22 16.42 44.50 -8.25
N ARG A 23 15.41 44.94 -7.47
CA ARG A 23 14.57 44.03 -6.66
C ARG A 23 13.62 43.19 -7.51
N GLN A 24 13.02 43.75 -8.56
CA GLN A 24 12.13 42.97 -9.43
C GLN A 24 12.87 41.94 -10.29
N VAL A 25 14.08 42.26 -10.78
CA VAL A 25 14.92 41.31 -11.53
C VAL A 25 15.41 40.16 -10.64
N LEU A 26 15.70 40.41 -9.36
CA LEU A 26 16.10 39.36 -8.42
C LEU A 26 14.94 38.38 -8.15
N SER A 27 13.73 38.90 -7.94
CA SER A 27 12.53 38.06 -7.73
C SER A 27 12.17 37.23 -8.95
N PHE A 28 12.33 37.77 -10.17
CA PHE A 28 12.05 37.02 -11.41
C PHE A 28 13.10 35.93 -11.70
N LYS A 29 14.38 36.20 -11.41
CA LYS A 29 15.45 35.19 -11.51
C LYS A 29 15.28 34.07 -10.49
N LEU A 30 14.86 34.39 -9.26
CA LEU A 30 14.56 33.40 -8.23
C LEU A 30 13.31 32.56 -8.60
N LEU A 31 12.28 33.17 -9.19
CA LEU A 31 11.09 32.48 -9.68
C LEU A 31 11.38 31.54 -10.87
N LEU A 32 12.24 31.97 -11.81
CA LEU A 32 12.71 31.14 -12.93
C LEU A 32 13.57 29.96 -12.46
N LEU A 33 14.39 30.15 -11.42
CA LEU A 33 15.20 29.08 -10.82
C LEU A 33 14.32 28.02 -10.15
N VAL A 34 13.25 28.43 -9.47
CA VAL A 34 12.27 27.51 -8.83
C VAL A 34 11.41 26.78 -9.86
N ALA A 35 11.07 27.41 -10.99
CA ALA A 35 10.30 26.78 -12.06
C ALA A 35 11.13 25.80 -12.93
N ALA A 36 12.45 25.95 -12.98
CA ALA A 36 13.34 25.06 -13.73
C ALA A 36 13.72 23.77 -12.97
N MET A 37 13.61 23.76 -11.64
CA MET A 37 13.95 22.60 -10.81
C MET A 37 13.08 21.35 -11.05
N PRO A 38 11.75 21.45 -11.23
CA PRO A 38 10.92 20.28 -11.55
C PRO A 38 11.22 19.67 -12.92
N ALA A 39 11.56 20.49 -13.91
CA ALA A 39 11.84 20.03 -15.28
C ALA A 39 13.15 19.23 -15.39
N LEU A 40 14.18 19.61 -14.61
CA LEU A 40 15.44 18.87 -14.58
C LEU A 40 15.29 17.49 -13.90
N GLY A 41 14.39 17.37 -12.91
CA GLY A 41 14.12 16.10 -12.24
C GLY A 41 13.44 15.07 -13.17
N SER A 42 12.45 15.50 -13.96
CA SER A 42 11.75 14.60 -14.88
C SER A 42 12.64 14.05 -15.99
N ASP A 43 13.56 14.86 -16.51
CA ASP A 43 14.49 14.43 -17.56
C ASP A 43 15.50 13.40 -17.05
N TYR A 44 15.98 13.57 -15.81
CA TYR A 44 16.88 12.62 -15.15
C TYR A 44 16.19 11.27 -14.85
N GLN A 45 14.94 11.31 -14.38
CA GLN A 45 14.14 10.11 -14.13
C GLN A 45 13.89 9.33 -15.44
N LEU A 46 13.55 10.03 -16.53
CA LEU A 46 13.34 9.41 -17.83
C LEU A 46 14.61 8.75 -18.36
N GLN A 47 15.76 9.43 -18.25
CA GLN A 47 17.05 8.87 -18.65
C GLN A 47 17.41 7.62 -17.83
N THR A 48 17.17 7.66 -16.51
CA THR A 48 17.46 6.52 -15.62
C THR A 48 16.53 5.34 -15.91
N LEU A 49 15.24 5.60 -16.20
CA LEU A 49 14.28 4.60 -16.63
C LEU A 49 14.66 3.98 -17.98
N GLU A 50 15.07 4.78 -18.96
CA GLU A 50 15.52 4.30 -20.27
C GLU A 50 16.76 3.41 -20.14
N LYS A 51 17.73 3.83 -19.31
CA LYS A 51 18.92 3.03 -18.99
C LYS A 51 18.54 1.68 -18.36
N ALA A 52 17.65 1.67 -17.37
CA ALA A 52 17.18 0.45 -16.71
C ALA A 52 16.48 -0.49 -17.71
N ASN A 53 15.62 0.06 -18.58
CA ASN A 53 14.98 -0.70 -19.65
C ASN A 53 16.00 -1.25 -20.67
N GLY A 54 17.03 -0.49 -21.00
CA GLY A 54 18.13 -0.95 -21.85
C GLY A 54 18.88 -2.13 -21.25
N MET A 55 19.21 -2.06 -19.95
CA MET A 55 19.84 -3.17 -19.22
C MET A 55 18.95 -4.41 -19.18
N PHE A 56 17.65 -4.25 -18.91
CA PHE A 56 16.71 -5.36 -18.93
C PHE A 56 16.64 -6.06 -20.30
N ARG A 57 16.58 -5.29 -21.40
CA ARG A 57 16.55 -5.83 -22.76
C ARG A 57 17.85 -6.54 -23.16
N ALA A 58 18.99 -6.09 -22.64
CA ALA A 58 20.29 -6.68 -22.90
C ALA A 58 20.64 -7.86 -21.98
N ALA A 59 19.88 -8.07 -20.89
CA ALA A 59 20.14 -9.12 -19.93
C ALA A 59 19.92 -10.51 -20.54
N THR A 60 20.90 -11.40 -20.35
CA THR A 60 20.89 -12.77 -20.89
C THR A 60 21.11 -13.84 -19.81
N ASN A 61 21.39 -13.43 -18.57
CA ASN A 61 21.63 -14.32 -17.44
C ASN A 61 21.13 -13.68 -16.14
N SER A 62 21.03 -14.49 -15.08
CA SER A 62 20.47 -14.08 -13.79
C SER A 62 21.17 -12.88 -13.16
N ALA A 63 22.51 -12.78 -13.28
CA ALA A 63 23.28 -11.67 -12.72
C ALA A 63 22.95 -10.33 -13.41
N MET A 64 22.78 -10.34 -14.74
CA MET A 64 22.37 -9.15 -15.49
C MET A 64 20.95 -8.71 -15.16
N TYR A 65 20.02 -9.67 -14.97
CA TYR A 65 18.67 -9.37 -14.52
C TYR A 65 18.66 -8.77 -13.10
N ALA A 66 19.47 -9.29 -12.18
CA ALA A 66 19.63 -8.72 -10.84
C ALA A 66 20.23 -7.30 -10.88
N GLU A 67 21.16 -7.02 -11.79
CA GLU A 67 21.70 -5.68 -12.00
C GLU A 67 20.66 -4.71 -12.54
N ALA A 68 19.90 -5.11 -13.56
CA ALA A 68 18.79 -4.32 -14.10
C ALA A 68 17.72 -4.06 -13.02
N ALA A 69 17.37 -5.08 -12.22
CA ALA A 69 16.44 -4.95 -11.11
C ALA A 69 16.87 -3.86 -10.11
N ARG A 70 18.15 -3.83 -9.72
CA ARG A 70 18.68 -2.81 -8.80
C ARG A 70 18.57 -1.39 -9.34
N GLN A 71 18.67 -1.18 -10.66
CA GLN A 71 18.41 0.15 -11.25
C GLN A 71 16.94 0.55 -11.13
N PHE A 72 16.02 -0.41 -11.30
CA PHE A 72 14.59 -0.14 -11.07
C PHE A 72 14.28 0.08 -9.57
N GLU A 73 14.92 -0.65 -8.65
CA GLU A 73 14.77 -0.41 -7.20
C GLU A 73 15.23 1.00 -6.80
N TYR A 74 16.32 1.48 -7.40
CA TYR A 74 16.79 2.86 -7.20
C TYR A 74 15.72 3.89 -7.60
N LEU A 75 15.03 3.68 -8.73
CA LEU A 75 13.93 4.56 -9.16
C LEU A 75 12.75 4.57 -8.17
N VAL A 76 12.47 3.44 -7.51
CA VAL A 76 11.40 3.36 -6.50
C VAL A 76 11.79 4.07 -5.22
N THR A 77 13.03 3.87 -4.77
CA THR A 77 13.51 4.27 -3.44
C THR A 77 13.99 5.71 -3.39
N GLU A 78 14.80 6.13 -4.37
CA GLU A 78 15.43 7.45 -4.38
C GLU A 78 14.60 8.48 -5.15
N GLU A 79 14.01 8.07 -6.28
CA GLU A 79 13.21 8.97 -7.15
C GLU A 79 11.71 8.96 -6.81
N GLY A 80 11.27 8.01 -5.98
CA GLY A 80 9.87 7.87 -5.57
C GLY A 80 8.91 7.49 -6.71
N VAL A 81 9.43 6.95 -7.82
CA VAL A 81 8.62 6.58 -8.99
C VAL A 81 7.81 5.32 -8.66
N ARG A 82 6.48 5.41 -8.77
CA ARG A 82 5.56 4.31 -8.50
C ARG A 82 4.53 4.20 -9.61
N ASN A 83 4.61 3.15 -10.40
CA ASN A 83 3.62 2.82 -11.43
C ASN A 83 3.60 1.31 -11.69
N GLU A 84 2.53 0.87 -12.35
CA GLU A 84 2.26 -0.53 -12.66
C GLU A 84 3.36 -1.19 -13.49
N GLN A 85 3.87 -0.50 -14.51
CA GLN A 85 4.84 -1.05 -15.45
C GLN A 85 6.20 -1.23 -14.79
N LEU A 86 6.58 -0.31 -13.90
CA LEU A 86 7.82 -0.38 -13.14
C LEU A 86 7.79 -1.61 -12.22
N PHE A 87 6.74 -1.77 -11.41
CA PHE A 87 6.65 -2.92 -10.50
C PHE A 87 6.54 -4.25 -11.25
N TYR A 88 5.79 -4.31 -12.35
CA TYR A 88 5.71 -5.51 -13.19
C TYR A 88 7.08 -5.87 -13.78
N THR A 89 7.80 -4.89 -14.34
CA THR A 89 9.15 -5.09 -14.90
C THR A 89 10.16 -5.48 -13.82
N LEU A 90 10.09 -4.86 -12.64
CA LEU A 90 10.95 -5.18 -11.52
C LEU A 90 10.70 -6.62 -11.01
N GLY A 91 9.44 -7.04 -10.95
CA GLY A 91 9.05 -8.43 -10.66
C GLY A 91 9.64 -9.41 -11.68
N ASN A 92 9.52 -9.12 -12.97
CA ASN A 92 10.10 -9.95 -14.04
C ASN A 92 11.63 -10.04 -13.94
N ASN A 93 12.31 -8.93 -13.63
CA ASN A 93 13.77 -8.96 -13.46
C ASN A 93 14.17 -9.86 -12.29
N TRP A 94 13.54 -9.71 -11.12
CA TRP A 94 13.86 -10.57 -9.97
C TRP A 94 13.49 -12.03 -10.21
N PHE A 95 12.40 -12.30 -10.91
CA PHE A 95 12.01 -13.65 -11.29
C PHE A 95 13.07 -14.30 -12.19
N MET A 96 13.53 -13.59 -13.23
CA MET A 96 14.58 -14.06 -14.13
C MET A 96 15.97 -14.12 -13.46
N ALA A 97 16.18 -13.35 -12.39
CA ALA A 97 17.34 -13.45 -11.52
C ALA A 97 17.29 -14.65 -10.56
N GLY A 98 16.13 -15.29 -10.40
CA GLY A 98 15.91 -16.39 -9.46
C GLY A 98 15.59 -15.96 -8.02
N ASP A 99 15.37 -14.67 -7.76
CA ASP A 99 14.95 -14.16 -6.46
C ASP A 99 13.41 -14.13 -6.39
N VAL A 100 12.84 -15.26 -5.93
CA VAL A 100 11.40 -15.49 -5.89
C VAL A 100 10.69 -14.50 -4.94
N GLY A 101 11.26 -14.19 -3.78
CA GLY A 101 10.64 -13.29 -2.82
C GLY A 101 10.52 -11.86 -3.32
N ARG A 102 11.59 -11.31 -3.91
CA ARG A 102 11.52 -9.98 -4.54
C ARG A 102 10.64 -9.97 -5.78
N ALA A 103 10.57 -11.06 -6.54
CA ALA A 103 9.65 -11.18 -7.66
C ALA A 103 8.19 -11.07 -7.20
N ILE A 104 7.79 -11.90 -6.22
CA ILE A 104 6.43 -11.91 -5.66
C ILE A 104 6.09 -10.55 -5.05
N LEU A 105 6.99 -9.95 -4.27
CA LEU A 105 6.79 -8.63 -3.69
C LEU A 105 6.40 -7.59 -4.75
N ASN A 106 7.13 -7.54 -5.86
CA ASN A 106 6.92 -6.54 -6.89
C ASN A 106 5.72 -6.88 -7.79
N TYR A 107 5.42 -8.16 -8.03
CA TYR A 107 4.15 -8.54 -8.65
C TYR A 107 2.94 -8.16 -7.80
N ARG A 108 3.00 -8.34 -6.48
CA ARG A 108 1.95 -7.88 -5.56
C ARG A 108 1.82 -6.35 -5.55
N ARG A 109 2.92 -5.61 -5.67
CA ARG A 109 2.90 -4.15 -5.85
C ARG A 109 2.20 -3.77 -7.15
N ALA A 110 2.53 -4.44 -8.26
CA ALA A 110 1.87 -4.21 -9.56
C ALA A 110 0.38 -4.56 -9.53
N GLU A 111 -0.03 -5.60 -8.79
CA GLU A 111 -1.42 -6.07 -8.67
C GLU A 111 -2.34 -5.01 -8.06
N GLN A 112 -1.80 -4.12 -7.21
CA GLN A 112 -2.56 -2.98 -6.67
C GLN A 112 -3.03 -2.00 -7.77
N TYR A 113 -2.29 -1.90 -8.87
CA TYR A 113 -2.62 -1.05 -10.01
C TYR A 113 -3.33 -1.81 -11.14
N LEU A 114 -3.03 -3.11 -11.29
CA LEU A 114 -3.51 -3.95 -12.38
C LEU A 114 -4.24 -5.23 -11.88
N PRO A 115 -5.32 -5.11 -11.09
CA PRO A 115 -5.95 -6.26 -10.42
C PRO A 115 -6.57 -7.30 -11.37
N ASN A 116 -6.78 -6.96 -12.65
CA ASN A 116 -7.40 -7.82 -13.65
C ASN A 116 -6.47 -8.16 -14.83
N ASN A 117 -5.18 -7.83 -14.75
CA ASN A 117 -4.24 -8.16 -15.81
C ASN A 117 -3.90 -9.66 -15.79
N ALA A 118 -4.16 -10.35 -16.90
CA ALA A 118 -3.97 -11.80 -17.00
C ALA A 118 -2.50 -12.21 -16.97
N ASP A 119 -1.61 -11.44 -17.62
CA ASP A 119 -0.17 -11.73 -17.68
C ASP A 119 0.48 -11.59 -16.31
N LEU A 120 0.11 -10.54 -15.55
CA LEU A 120 0.54 -10.37 -14.17
C LEU A 120 0.09 -11.53 -13.28
N LYS A 121 -1.18 -11.97 -13.40
CA LYS A 121 -1.69 -13.10 -12.62
C LYS A 121 -0.96 -14.40 -12.96
N HIS A 122 -0.66 -14.63 -14.24
CA HIS A 122 0.09 -15.78 -14.67
C HIS A 122 1.52 -15.77 -14.11
N ASN A 123 2.25 -14.66 -14.27
CA ASN A 123 3.63 -14.54 -13.77
C ASN A 123 3.70 -14.63 -12.25
N LEU A 124 2.76 -14.00 -11.55
CA LEU A 124 2.63 -14.13 -10.11
C LEU A 124 2.43 -15.60 -9.73
N SER A 125 1.46 -16.30 -10.32
CA SER A 125 1.22 -17.73 -10.07
C SER A 125 2.48 -18.57 -10.26
N SER A 126 3.20 -18.37 -11.36
CA SER A 126 4.46 -19.06 -11.63
C SER A 126 5.52 -18.80 -10.54
N ALA A 127 5.63 -17.56 -10.05
CA ALA A 127 6.51 -17.25 -8.93
C ALA A 127 6.03 -17.89 -7.61
N LEU A 128 4.71 -17.92 -7.37
CA LEU A 128 4.13 -18.52 -6.18
C LEU A 128 4.35 -20.04 -6.11
N GLU A 129 4.44 -20.73 -7.26
CA GLU A 129 4.71 -22.16 -7.37
C GLU A 129 6.16 -22.54 -7.04
N LEU A 130 7.11 -21.58 -7.16
CA LEU A 130 8.53 -21.80 -6.84
C LEU A 130 8.86 -21.62 -5.35
N ARG A 131 7.86 -21.31 -4.52
CA ARG A 131 8.06 -21.08 -3.09
C ARG A 131 8.37 -22.36 -2.35
N THR A 132 9.31 -22.28 -1.41
CA THR A 132 9.61 -23.39 -0.49
C THR A 132 8.49 -23.58 0.54
N ASP A 133 7.99 -22.47 1.09
CA ASP A 133 6.98 -22.51 2.14
C ASP A 133 5.56 -22.66 1.56
N LEU A 134 4.89 -23.75 1.91
CA LEU A 134 3.48 -23.99 1.59
C LEU A 134 2.64 -23.86 2.86
N ILE A 135 2.28 -22.63 3.21
CA ILE A 135 1.46 -22.33 4.39
C ILE A 135 -0.01 -22.34 3.97
N PRO A 136 -0.82 -23.31 4.42
CA PRO A 136 -2.24 -23.35 4.07
C PRO A 136 -2.97 -22.16 4.69
N GLU A 137 -3.93 -21.59 3.94
CA GLU A 137 -4.83 -20.58 4.51
C GLU A 137 -5.62 -21.17 5.68
N LYS A 138 -5.83 -20.35 6.71
CA LYS A 138 -6.66 -20.73 7.85
C LYS A 138 -8.10 -20.98 7.41
N GLU A 139 -8.46 -22.25 7.33
CA GLU A 139 -9.85 -22.66 7.11
C GLU A 139 -10.74 -22.07 8.22
N PRO A 140 -11.85 -21.41 7.87
CA PRO A 140 -12.82 -20.97 8.86
C PRO A 140 -13.40 -22.18 9.61
N HIS A 141 -13.80 -21.98 10.87
CA HIS A 141 -14.40 -23.04 11.70
C HIS A 141 -15.49 -23.80 10.92
N PRO A 142 -15.56 -25.14 10.95
CA PRO A 142 -16.38 -25.94 10.03
C PRO A 142 -17.87 -25.56 10.02
N LEU A 143 -18.44 -25.15 11.16
CA LEU A 143 -19.79 -24.58 11.23
C LEU A 143 -19.92 -23.24 10.49
N ALA A 144 -18.95 -22.33 10.65
CA ALA A 144 -18.90 -21.07 9.93
C ALA A 144 -18.60 -21.27 8.44
N ALA A 145 -17.73 -22.22 8.08
CA ALA A 145 -17.47 -22.59 6.69
C ALA A 145 -18.73 -23.15 6.01
N LYS A 146 -19.53 -23.97 6.71
CA LYS A 146 -20.76 -24.55 6.15
C LYS A 146 -21.91 -23.55 6.04
N LEU A 147 -22.06 -22.64 7.00
CA LEU A 147 -23.16 -21.65 7.03
C LEU A 147 -22.82 -20.35 6.28
N LEU A 148 -21.56 -19.93 6.33
CA LEU A 148 -21.06 -18.64 5.82
C LEU A 148 -19.86 -18.80 4.87
N GLY A 149 -19.45 -20.00 4.46
CA GLY A 149 -18.32 -20.17 3.54
C GLY A 149 -18.52 -19.51 2.19
N TRP A 150 -19.77 -19.45 1.71
CA TRP A 150 -20.15 -18.67 0.53
C TRP A 150 -19.97 -17.16 0.76
N HIS A 151 -20.20 -16.68 1.97
CA HIS A 151 -20.02 -15.28 2.36
C HIS A 151 -18.51 -14.92 2.36
N PHE A 152 -17.65 -15.76 2.94
CA PHE A 152 -16.19 -15.50 3.01
C PHE A 152 -15.44 -15.67 1.68
N LYS A 153 -15.95 -16.48 0.75
CA LYS A 153 -15.37 -16.62 -0.61
C LYS A 153 -15.92 -15.59 -1.61
N SER A 154 -16.98 -14.89 -1.24
CA SER A 154 -17.60 -13.88 -2.10
C SER A 154 -16.81 -12.57 -2.08
N SER A 155 -16.76 -11.89 -3.23
CA SER A 155 -16.21 -10.52 -3.35
C SER A 155 -16.80 -9.58 -2.30
N THR A 156 -15.96 -8.75 -1.69
CA THR A 156 -16.34 -7.70 -0.73
C THR A 156 -17.44 -6.79 -1.29
N ALA A 157 -17.44 -6.54 -2.61
CA ALA A 157 -18.50 -5.78 -3.28
C ALA A 157 -19.89 -6.44 -3.15
N LEU A 158 -19.98 -7.77 -3.29
CA LEU A 158 -21.25 -8.48 -3.15
C LEU A 158 -21.77 -8.43 -1.70
N ARG A 159 -20.86 -8.44 -0.71
CA ARG A 159 -21.23 -8.32 0.72
C ARG A 159 -21.85 -6.95 1.02
N TRP A 160 -21.29 -5.88 0.46
CA TRP A 160 -21.87 -4.54 0.54
C TRP A 160 -23.25 -4.46 -0.12
N TRP A 161 -23.42 -5.07 -1.30
CA TRP A 161 -24.73 -5.14 -1.96
C TRP A 161 -25.76 -5.92 -1.14
N LEU A 162 -25.37 -7.06 -0.56
CA LEU A 162 -26.24 -7.86 0.30
C LEU A 162 -26.65 -7.10 1.55
N PHE A 163 -25.70 -6.42 2.20
CA PHE A 163 -26.00 -5.56 3.35
C PHE A 163 -26.97 -4.44 2.98
N ALA A 164 -26.73 -3.72 1.88
CA ALA A 164 -27.61 -2.66 1.40
C ALA A 164 -29.03 -3.16 1.12
N PHE A 165 -29.16 -4.35 0.52
CA PHE A 165 -30.44 -4.99 0.26
C PHE A 165 -31.19 -5.33 1.55
N VAL A 166 -30.54 -6.00 2.50
CA VAL A 166 -31.16 -6.35 3.80
C VAL A 166 -31.49 -5.10 4.61
N TRP A 167 -30.65 -4.08 4.55
CA TRP A 167 -30.90 -2.78 5.19
C TRP A 167 -32.14 -2.08 4.60
N MET A 168 -32.33 -2.14 3.29
CA MET A 168 -33.54 -1.64 2.64
C MET A 168 -34.79 -2.42 3.10
N LEU A 169 -34.70 -3.75 3.21
CA LEU A 169 -35.79 -4.59 3.73
C LEU A 169 -36.12 -4.26 5.19
N PHE A 170 -35.11 -3.97 6.02
CA PHE A 170 -35.32 -3.54 7.41
C PHE A 170 -36.17 -2.27 7.48
N TRP A 171 -35.87 -1.25 6.67
CA TRP A 171 -36.68 -0.02 6.63
C TRP A 171 -38.09 -0.27 6.10
N GLY A 172 -38.25 -1.15 5.10
CA GLY A 172 -39.56 -1.58 4.61
C GLY A 172 -40.38 -2.30 5.70
N ALA A 173 -39.75 -3.22 6.43
CA ALA A 173 -40.37 -3.95 7.54
C ALA A 173 -40.72 -3.00 8.71
N TRP A 174 -39.88 -2.00 8.99
CA TRP A 174 -40.15 -0.99 10.01
C TRP A 174 -41.37 -0.14 9.65
N LEU A 175 -41.48 0.32 8.40
CA LEU A 175 -42.66 1.05 7.92
C LEU A 175 -43.92 0.17 8.02
N TRP A 176 -43.83 -1.09 7.60
CA TRP A 176 -44.96 -2.02 7.67
C TRP A 176 -45.41 -2.29 9.11
N ALA A 177 -44.47 -2.55 10.02
CA ALA A 177 -44.75 -2.77 11.44
C ALA A 177 -45.36 -1.53 12.12
N ARG A 178 -45.04 -0.32 11.65
CA ARG A 178 -45.64 0.92 12.16
C ARG A 178 -47.11 1.07 11.78
N HIS A 179 -47.51 0.53 10.64
CA HIS A 179 -48.87 0.65 10.09
C HIS A 179 -49.71 -0.63 10.23
N SER A 180 -49.17 -1.69 10.84
CA SER A 180 -49.84 -2.98 10.98
C SER A 180 -49.83 -3.48 12.42
N THR A 181 -50.96 -4.05 12.87
CA THR A 181 -51.08 -4.73 14.18
C THR A 181 -50.78 -6.23 14.10
N LYS A 182 -50.40 -6.71 12.91
CA LYS A 182 -50.08 -8.12 12.62
C LYS A 182 -48.76 -8.52 13.29
N LYS A 183 -48.75 -9.69 13.95
CA LYS A 183 -47.55 -10.21 14.64
C LYS A 183 -46.41 -10.51 13.66
N GLU A 184 -46.75 -10.88 12.43
CA GLU A 184 -45.83 -11.17 11.34
C GLU A 184 -44.95 -9.97 10.99
N ALA A 185 -45.48 -8.74 11.11
CA ALA A 185 -44.71 -7.54 10.85
C ALA A 185 -43.60 -7.34 11.90
N GLY A 186 -43.90 -7.62 13.18
CA GLY A 186 -42.92 -7.60 14.26
C GLY A 186 -41.83 -8.66 14.11
N ILE A 187 -42.20 -9.89 13.72
CA ILE A 187 -41.23 -10.97 13.46
C ILE A 187 -40.33 -10.61 12.28
N THR A 188 -40.89 -10.10 11.18
CA THR A 188 -40.11 -9.70 10.00
C THR A 188 -39.12 -8.59 10.33
N LEU A 189 -39.53 -7.59 11.12
CA LEU A 189 -38.65 -6.54 11.62
C LEU A 189 -37.52 -7.10 12.49
N ALA A 190 -37.82 -8.01 13.42
CA ALA A 190 -36.81 -8.63 14.28
C ALA A 190 -35.79 -9.45 13.47
N VAL A 191 -36.25 -10.26 12.51
CA VAL A 191 -35.36 -11.07 11.66
C VAL A 191 -34.46 -10.19 10.79
N THR A 192 -35.03 -9.18 10.12
CA THR A 192 -34.24 -8.26 9.29
C THR A 192 -33.27 -7.44 10.12
N ALA A 193 -33.65 -7.00 11.33
CA ALA A 193 -32.74 -6.31 12.25
C ALA A 193 -31.55 -7.17 12.66
N VAL A 194 -31.80 -8.42 13.08
CA VAL A 194 -30.73 -9.36 13.46
C VAL A 194 -29.81 -9.62 12.27
N LEU A 195 -30.36 -9.87 11.08
CA LEU A 195 -29.57 -10.07 9.86
C LEU A 195 -28.72 -8.86 9.51
N SER A 196 -29.27 -7.64 9.58
CA SER A 196 -28.52 -6.41 9.35
C SER A 196 -27.36 -6.25 10.33
N VAL A 197 -27.57 -6.53 11.62
CA VAL A 197 -26.52 -6.44 12.64
C VAL A 197 -25.42 -7.47 12.39
N VAL A 198 -25.77 -8.71 12.06
CA VAL A 198 -24.80 -9.77 11.76
C VAL A 198 -23.97 -9.42 10.53
N LEU A 199 -24.59 -8.94 9.45
CA LEU A 199 -23.89 -8.52 8.23
C LEU A 199 -22.99 -7.31 8.48
N LEU A 200 -23.47 -6.32 9.25
CA LEU A 200 -22.68 -5.15 9.61
C LEU A 200 -21.48 -5.53 10.48
N ALA A 201 -21.66 -6.40 11.47
CA ALA A 201 -20.57 -6.89 12.30
C ALA A 201 -19.51 -7.62 11.46
N SER A 202 -19.95 -8.45 10.50
CA SER A 202 -19.05 -9.12 9.56
C SER A 202 -18.22 -8.12 8.73
N LEU A 203 -18.87 -7.14 8.10
CA LEU A 203 -18.20 -6.09 7.32
C LEU A 203 -17.24 -5.25 8.17
N LEU A 204 -17.63 -4.94 9.42
CA LEU A 204 -16.78 -4.17 10.32
C LEU A 204 -15.56 -4.97 10.77
N THR A 205 -15.70 -6.28 11.01
CA THR A 205 -14.56 -7.13 11.33
C THR A 205 -13.59 -7.25 10.16
N GLU A 206 -14.09 -7.39 8.92
CA GLU A 206 -13.27 -7.37 7.71
C GLU A 206 -12.54 -6.03 7.58
N TYR A 207 -13.25 -4.91 7.68
CA TYR A 207 -12.66 -3.57 7.59
C TYR A 207 -11.57 -3.31 8.63
N ILE A 208 -11.79 -3.73 9.89
CA ILE A 208 -10.80 -3.57 10.96
C ILE A 208 -9.58 -4.47 10.72
N GLN A 209 -9.79 -5.68 10.20
CA GLN A 209 -8.70 -6.61 9.90
C GLN A 209 -7.87 -6.12 8.71
N GLU A 210 -8.50 -5.72 7.62
CA GLU A 210 -7.83 -5.18 6.43
C GLU A 210 -7.07 -3.90 6.73
N LYS A 211 -7.63 -2.97 7.50
CA LYS A 211 -6.94 -1.71 7.83
C LYS A 211 -5.75 -1.85 8.76
N LYS A 212 -5.70 -2.91 9.57
CA LYS A 212 -4.60 -3.14 10.52
C LYS A 212 -3.50 -4.02 9.94
N ALA A 213 -3.79 -4.78 8.90
CA ALA A 213 -2.86 -5.73 8.31
C ALA A 213 -2.25 -5.17 7.02
N THR A 214 -0.99 -4.77 7.07
CA THR A 214 -0.27 -4.39 5.84
C THR A 214 0.36 -5.63 5.20
N PRO A 215 -0.05 -6.03 3.98
CA PRO A 215 0.54 -7.21 3.33
C PRO A 215 2.03 -7.00 3.09
N GLY A 216 2.80 -8.08 3.21
CA GLY A 216 4.25 -8.10 3.01
C GLY A 216 4.75 -9.45 2.53
N VAL A 217 5.99 -9.47 2.07
CA VAL A 217 6.66 -10.67 1.53
C VAL A 217 8.07 -10.74 2.10
N ILE A 218 8.49 -11.95 2.49
CA ILE A 218 9.86 -12.22 2.93
C ILE A 218 10.78 -12.20 1.71
N THR A 219 11.80 -11.35 1.73
CA THR A 219 12.76 -11.16 0.62
C THR A 219 14.13 -11.76 0.92
N ALA A 220 14.45 -12.00 2.19
CA ALA A 220 15.63 -12.78 2.56
C ALA A 220 15.44 -14.26 2.18
N ASN A 221 16.53 -14.95 1.84
CA ASN A 221 16.52 -16.38 1.53
C ASN A 221 15.89 -17.21 2.64
N GLU A 222 16.31 -16.94 3.88
CA GLU A 222 15.82 -17.58 5.09
C GLU A 222 15.75 -16.55 6.22
N VAL A 223 14.73 -16.65 7.06
CA VAL A 223 14.58 -15.86 8.28
C VAL A 223 14.05 -16.71 9.42
N LEU A 224 14.74 -16.62 10.57
CA LEU A 224 14.32 -17.28 11.78
C LEU A 224 13.16 -16.51 12.42
N ALA A 225 11.96 -17.07 12.35
CA ALA A 225 10.79 -16.54 13.05
C ALA A 225 10.89 -16.82 14.56
N ARG A 226 10.57 -15.82 15.38
CA ARG A 226 10.69 -15.87 16.84
C ARG A 226 9.37 -15.62 17.54
N LYS A 227 9.27 -16.08 18.80
CA LYS A 227 8.09 -15.84 19.64
C LYS A 227 8.01 -14.42 20.22
N GLY A 228 9.07 -13.64 20.13
CA GLY A 228 9.13 -12.27 20.63
C GLY A 228 10.07 -11.38 19.82
N ASP A 229 10.08 -10.09 20.15
CA ASP A 229 10.76 -8.99 19.47
C ASP A 229 12.25 -8.86 19.85
N GLY A 230 12.99 -9.97 19.77
CA GLY A 230 14.41 -10.01 20.13
C GLY A 230 15.08 -11.36 19.89
N ASP A 231 16.41 -11.35 19.75
CA ASP A 231 17.18 -12.57 19.47
C ASP A 231 17.21 -13.59 20.61
N MET A 232 16.89 -13.14 21.82
CA MET A 232 16.84 -13.95 23.03
C MET A 232 15.63 -14.89 23.05
N TYR A 233 14.58 -14.58 22.26
CA TYR A 233 13.36 -15.37 22.24
C TYR A 233 13.53 -16.64 21.41
N ALA A 234 12.91 -17.71 21.89
CA ALA A 234 12.90 -19.00 21.21
C ALA A 234 12.27 -18.88 19.80
N PRO A 235 12.72 -19.73 18.85
CA PRO A 235 12.08 -19.86 17.55
C PRO A 235 10.57 -20.14 17.67
N ALA A 236 9.78 -19.54 16.79
CA ALA A 236 8.34 -19.78 16.68
C ALA A 236 8.07 -21.12 15.98
N PHE A 237 8.90 -21.47 15.00
CA PHE A 237 8.80 -22.69 14.19
C PHE A 237 10.08 -23.52 14.30
N LEU A 238 9.99 -24.79 13.88
CA LEU A 238 11.15 -25.69 13.81
C LEU A 238 12.06 -25.35 12.62
N GLU A 239 11.45 -24.91 11.51
CA GLU A 239 12.14 -24.52 10.28
C GLU A 239 12.07 -23.00 10.10
N PRO A 240 13.09 -22.37 9.47
CA PRO A 240 13.03 -20.96 9.12
C PRO A 240 11.95 -20.71 8.07
N LEU A 241 11.47 -19.47 8.00
CA LEU A 241 10.65 -19.03 6.87
C LEU A 241 11.56 -18.64 5.71
N HIS A 242 11.11 -18.90 4.49
CA HIS A 242 11.90 -18.72 3.27
C HIS A 242 11.41 -17.54 2.43
N SER A 243 12.25 -17.15 1.46
CA SER A 243 11.93 -16.13 0.46
C SER A 243 10.61 -16.44 -0.27
N GLY A 244 9.75 -15.44 -0.42
CA GLY A 244 8.44 -15.56 -1.06
C GLY A 244 7.28 -15.88 -0.11
N SER A 245 7.56 -16.18 1.16
CA SER A 245 6.51 -16.31 2.17
C SER A 245 5.74 -15.00 2.34
N GLU A 246 4.43 -15.06 2.15
CA GLU A 246 3.53 -13.92 2.28
C GLU A 246 3.01 -13.82 3.72
N PHE A 247 2.87 -12.59 4.20
CA PHE A 247 2.38 -12.32 5.54
C PHE A 247 1.62 -11.00 5.64
N GLN A 248 0.94 -10.82 6.77
CA GLN A 248 0.31 -9.58 7.18
C GLN A 248 1.09 -8.97 8.33
N THR A 249 1.52 -7.72 8.18
CA THR A 249 2.18 -6.95 9.25
C THR A 249 1.13 -6.49 10.25
N LEU A 250 1.31 -6.86 11.52
CA LEU A 250 0.43 -6.45 12.62
C LEU A 250 0.98 -5.21 13.34
N GLU A 251 2.28 -5.19 13.59
CA GLU A 251 2.99 -4.10 14.24
C GLU A 251 4.49 -4.14 13.90
N VAL A 252 5.15 -2.98 13.99
CA VAL A 252 6.59 -2.83 13.83
C VAL A 252 7.15 -2.22 15.12
N ARG A 253 8.17 -2.85 15.70
CA ARG A 253 8.88 -2.38 16.91
C ARG A 253 10.38 -2.38 16.67
N GLY A 254 10.92 -1.20 16.37
CA GLY A 254 12.35 -1.06 16.05
C GLY A 254 12.76 -1.98 14.89
N PRO A 255 13.77 -2.84 15.06
CA PRO A 255 14.23 -3.74 14.00
C PRO A 255 13.35 -4.99 13.83
N TRP A 256 12.26 -5.13 14.60
CA TRP A 256 11.40 -6.31 14.58
C TRP A 256 10.02 -5.99 14.00
N ARG A 257 9.47 -6.97 13.28
CA ARG A 257 8.13 -6.92 12.72
C ARG A 257 7.33 -8.10 13.24
N HIS A 258 6.17 -7.81 13.82
CA HIS A 258 5.19 -8.82 14.19
C HIS A 258 4.32 -9.10 12.97
N ILE A 259 4.33 -10.34 12.54
CA ILE A 259 3.65 -10.78 11.34
C ILE A 259 2.63 -11.88 11.64
N ARG A 260 1.61 -11.98 10.80
CA ARG A 260 0.65 -13.08 10.75
C ARG A 260 0.79 -13.80 9.41
N LEU A 261 0.94 -15.11 9.45
CA LEU A 261 1.00 -15.97 8.27
C LEU A 261 -0.41 -16.38 7.80
N ALA A 262 -0.49 -17.04 6.63
CA ALA A 262 -1.76 -17.45 6.02
C ALA A 262 -2.59 -18.40 6.91
N ASP A 263 -1.93 -19.24 7.71
CA ASP A 263 -2.56 -20.15 8.68
C ASP A 263 -3.08 -19.44 9.95
N GLY A 264 -2.83 -18.13 10.06
CA GLY A 264 -3.19 -17.29 11.18
C GLY A 264 -2.26 -17.38 12.38
N GLN A 265 -1.15 -18.13 12.31
CA GLN A 265 -0.11 -18.08 13.32
C GLN A 265 0.62 -16.73 13.27
N THR A 266 1.10 -16.29 14.43
CA THR A 266 1.78 -15.00 14.58
C THR A 266 3.19 -15.19 15.10
N CYS A 267 4.14 -14.47 14.53
CA CYS A 267 5.54 -14.54 14.92
C CYS A 267 6.25 -13.20 14.66
N TRP A 268 7.46 -13.07 15.20
CA TRP A 268 8.33 -11.93 15.00
C TRP A 268 9.47 -12.28 14.06
N ILE A 269 9.71 -11.41 13.08
CA ILE A 269 10.83 -11.52 12.14
C ILE A 269 11.64 -10.22 12.14
N SER A 270 12.89 -10.28 11.68
CA SER A 270 13.69 -9.08 11.43
C SER A 270 13.04 -8.24 10.32
N SER A 271 12.85 -6.96 10.57
CA SER A 271 12.30 -6.01 9.60
C SER A 271 13.17 -5.86 8.35
N ALA A 272 14.46 -6.20 8.42
CA ALA A 272 15.36 -6.17 7.27
C ALA A 272 15.19 -7.37 6.33
N ALA A 273 14.57 -8.46 6.80
CA ALA A 273 14.39 -9.69 6.03
C ALA A 273 13.13 -9.68 5.15
N ALA A 274 12.31 -8.64 5.25
CA ALA A 274 11.02 -8.60 4.60
C ALA A 274 10.55 -7.17 4.28
N GLU A 275 9.73 -7.05 3.25
CA GLU A 275 9.21 -5.77 2.80
C GLU A 275 7.68 -5.76 2.75
N SER A 276 7.10 -4.57 2.93
CA SER A 276 5.67 -4.36 2.74
C SER A 276 5.35 -4.21 1.25
N VAL A 277 4.20 -4.75 0.84
CA VAL A 277 3.66 -4.54 -0.50
C VAL A 277 3.17 -3.09 -0.64
N ALA A 278 2.44 -2.56 0.33
CA ALA A 278 2.10 -1.15 0.36
C ALA A 278 3.35 -0.32 0.70
N LEU A 279 3.76 0.57 -0.20
CA LEU A 279 4.84 1.52 0.04
C LEU A 279 4.31 2.71 0.88
N PRO A 280 5.08 3.18 1.88
CA PRO A 280 4.69 4.31 2.73
C PRO A 280 4.58 5.64 1.98
#